data_AF-A0A7C7KS39-F1
#
_entry.id   AF-A0A7C7KS39-F1
#
_cell.length_a   1.000
_cell.length_b   1.000
_cell.length_c   1.000
_cell.angle_alpha   90.00
_cell.angle_beta   90.00
_cell.angle_gamma   90.00
#
_symmetry.space_group_name_H-M   'P 1'
#
loop_
_entity.id
_entity.type
_entity.pdbx_description
1 polymer ?
#
loop_
_entity_poly.entity_id
_entity_poly.type
_entity_poly.pdbx_seq_one_letter_code
_entity_poly.pdbx_strand_id
1 'polypeptide(L)'
;MSKVHGSLGGLFFSFSALLVTVFLASVFLASAAEQPGTNFSTATELAEGDYSFFLDVGDLHFFKVRLERGETLIVTLRMPVREDFDIRLFGPARDLLEFGIKLAGLTERIGVLASESGYYYI
;
A
#
# COMPACT_ATOMS: atom_id res chain seq x y z
N MET A 1 -9.91 82.86 3.76
CA MET A 1 -11.32 82.41 3.77
C MET A 1 -11.46 81.24 2.79
N SER A 2 -12.02 80.12 3.27
CA SER A 2 -12.57 78.95 2.54
C SER A 2 -11.60 78.05 1.75
N LYS A 3 -11.76 76.73 1.60
CA LYS A 3 -12.25 75.59 2.41
C LYS A 3 -11.94 74.35 1.51
N VAL A 4 -11.09 73.46 2.01
CA VAL A 4 -11.06 71.98 1.92
C VAL A 4 -11.70 71.24 0.71
N HIS A 5 -10.95 70.36 0.03
CA HIS A 5 -11.02 68.88 0.13
C HIS A 5 -10.30 68.19 -1.05
N GLY A 6 -9.59 67.10 -0.73
CA GLY A 6 -8.74 66.36 -1.64
C GLY A 6 -9.45 65.32 -2.51
N SER A 7 -8.66 64.70 -3.38
CA SER A 7 -8.95 63.40 -4.00
C SER A 7 -7.61 62.70 -4.22
N LEU A 8 -7.46 61.53 -3.60
CA LEU A 8 -6.36 60.58 -3.72
C LEU A 8 -6.86 59.38 -4.53
N GLY A 9 -5.99 58.84 -5.38
CA GLY A 9 -6.15 57.54 -6.03
C GLY A 9 -5.91 57.65 -7.52
N GLY A 10 -4.95 56.98 -8.14
CA GLY A 10 -4.14 55.85 -7.73
C GLY A 10 -3.75 55.16 -9.04
N LEU A 11 -2.45 55.10 -9.33
CA LEU A 11 -1.88 54.60 -10.59
C LEU A 11 -2.22 53.11 -10.77
N PHE A 12 -2.86 52.77 -11.89
CA PHE A 12 -3.07 51.38 -12.31
C PHE A 12 -1.74 50.80 -12.84
N PHE A 13 -1.06 49.99 -12.03
CA PHE A 13 0.04 49.14 -12.48
C PHE A 13 -0.54 47.91 -13.18
N SER A 14 -0.29 47.78 -14.48
CA SER A 14 -0.58 46.56 -15.24
C SER A 14 0.45 45.49 -14.88
N PHE A 15 -0.01 44.40 -14.25
CA PHE A 15 0.79 43.20 -14.04
C PHE A 15 0.51 42.21 -15.17
N SER A 16 1.46 42.06 -16.10
CA SER A 16 1.44 40.98 -17.09
C SER A 16 1.90 39.69 -16.41
N ALA A 17 0.97 38.76 -16.16
CA ALA A 17 1.28 37.44 -15.62
C ALA A 17 1.85 36.53 -16.72
N LEU A 18 3.12 36.15 -16.59
CA LEU A 18 3.74 35.09 -17.40
C LEU A 18 3.26 33.72 -16.87
N LEU A 19 2.39 33.04 -17.64
CA LEU A 19 1.91 31.71 -17.30
C LEU A 19 2.97 30.67 -17.70
N VAL A 20 3.72 30.13 -16.75
CA VAL A 20 4.63 28.99 -16.98
C VAL A 20 3.86 27.71 -16.64
N THR A 21 3.33 27.05 -17.66
CA THR A 21 2.76 25.70 -17.52
C THR A 21 3.89 24.67 -17.50
N VAL A 22 4.21 24.14 -16.32
CA VAL A 22 5.08 22.96 -16.18
C VAL A 22 4.22 21.72 -16.46
N PHE A 23 4.49 21.06 -17.58
CA PHE A 23 3.85 19.78 -17.91
C PHE A 23 4.61 18.67 -17.16
N LEU A 24 4.06 18.21 -16.04
CA LEU A 24 4.58 17.02 -15.35
C LEU A 24 4.17 15.80 -16.18
N ALA A 25 5.10 15.24 -16.95
CA ALA A 25 4.90 13.94 -17.57
C ALA A 25 5.09 12.86 -16.51
N SER A 26 3.99 12.31 -16.00
CA SER A 26 4.02 11.10 -15.18
C SER A 26 4.45 9.93 -16.05
N VAL A 27 5.73 9.56 -15.98
CA VAL A 27 6.24 8.33 -16.61
C VAL A 27 5.77 7.15 -15.74
N PHE A 28 4.74 6.45 -16.18
CA PHE A 28 4.39 5.14 -15.62
C PHE A 28 5.38 4.11 -16.16
N LEU A 29 6.39 3.77 -15.38
CA LEU A 29 7.18 2.56 -15.62
C LEU A 29 6.33 1.37 -15.19
N ALA A 30 5.89 0.54 -16.14
CA ALA A 30 5.35 -0.77 -15.81
C ALA A 30 6.49 -1.61 -15.22
N SER A 31 6.52 -1.78 -13.91
CA SER A 31 7.40 -2.76 -13.28
C SER A 31 6.97 -4.14 -13.75
N ALA A 32 7.93 -5.02 -14.06
CA ALA A 32 7.64 -6.45 -14.15
C ALA A 32 6.89 -6.86 -12.87
N ALA A 33 5.83 -7.66 -12.99
CA ALA A 33 5.10 -8.14 -11.81
C ALA A 33 6.11 -8.81 -10.87
N GLU A 34 6.27 -8.23 -9.68
CA GLU A 34 7.20 -8.76 -8.69
C GLU A 34 6.71 -10.16 -8.32
N GLN A 35 7.50 -11.17 -8.67
CA GLN A 35 7.19 -12.55 -8.32
C GLN A 35 7.26 -12.68 -6.80
N PRO A 36 6.24 -13.27 -6.15
CA PRO A 36 6.29 -13.55 -4.73
C PRO A 36 7.54 -14.36 -4.35
N GLY A 37 8.00 -14.16 -3.12
CA GLY A 37 9.09 -14.97 -2.57
C GLY A 37 8.74 -16.45 -2.54
N THR A 38 9.74 -17.32 -2.62
CA THR A 38 9.56 -18.79 -2.60
C THR A 38 9.90 -19.41 -1.25
N ASN A 39 10.35 -18.58 -0.29
CA ASN A 39 10.66 -18.97 1.08
C ASN A 39 10.81 -17.72 1.96
N PHE A 40 10.89 -17.91 3.29
CA PHE A 40 11.07 -16.81 4.26
C PHE A 40 12.22 -15.83 3.96
N SER A 41 13.33 -16.29 3.38
CA SER A 41 14.49 -15.43 3.09
C SER A 41 14.32 -14.56 1.84
N THR A 42 13.43 -14.99 0.94
CA THR A 42 13.10 -14.30 -0.32
C THR A 42 11.72 -13.65 -0.28
N ALA A 43 11.05 -13.69 0.88
CA ALA A 43 9.69 -13.18 1.06
C ALA A 43 9.58 -11.71 0.62
N THR A 44 8.60 -11.45 -0.25
CA THR A 44 8.33 -10.11 -0.81
C THR A 44 7.79 -9.20 0.28
N GLU A 45 8.41 -8.04 0.46
CA GLU A 45 7.98 -7.09 1.49
C GLU A 45 6.76 -6.30 1.02
N LEU A 46 5.69 -6.32 1.82
CA LEU A 46 4.48 -5.56 1.56
C LEU A 46 4.33 -4.43 2.58
N ALA A 47 3.92 -3.26 2.10
CA ALA A 47 3.37 -2.20 2.92
C ALA A 47 1.83 -2.35 3.02
N GLU A 48 1.18 -1.53 3.85
CA GLU A 48 -0.28 -1.45 3.88
C GLU A 48 -0.84 -1.10 2.48
N GLY A 49 -1.82 -1.88 2.02
CA GLY A 49 -2.47 -1.66 0.73
C GLY A 49 -3.08 -2.91 0.14
N ASP A 50 -3.58 -2.77 -1.09
CA ASP A 50 -4.12 -3.86 -1.90
C ASP A 50 -3.13 -4.26 -2.99
N TYR A 51 -2.95 -5.56 -3.18
CA TYR A 51 -2.06 -6.12 -4.18
C TYR A 51 -2.78 -7.19 -5.00
N SER A 52 -2.28 -7.46 -6.20
CA SER A 52 -2.77 -8.52 -7.07
C SER A 52 -1.59 -9.27 -7.66
N PHE A 53 -1.59 -10.58 -7.46
CA PHE A 53 -0.53 -11.47 -7.92
C PHE A 53 -1.12 -12.59 -8.77
N PHE A 54 -0.32 -13.07 -9.72
CA PHE A 54 -0.56 -14.35 -10.37
C PHE A 54 0.26 -15.39 -9.61
N LEU A 55 -0.42 -16.26 -8.90
CA LEU A 55 0.20 -17.30 -8.07
C LEU A 55 0.06 -18.63 -8.79
N ASP A 56 1.17 -19.35 -8.96
CA ASP A 56 1.15 -20.67 -9.54
C ASP A 56 0.55 -21.69 -8.55
N VAL A 57 -0.38 -22.51 -9.05
CA VAL A 57 -1.06 -23.54 -8.26
C VAL A 57 -0.07 -24.63 -7.85
N GLY A 58 -0.05 -24.96 -6.56
CA GLY A 58 0.84 -25.98 -5.99
C GLY A 58 2.16 -25.42 -5.45
N ASP A 59 2.48 -24.16 -5.75
CA ASP A 59 3.64 -23.47 -5.20
C ASP A 59 3.27 -22.72 -3.90
N LEU A 60 4.29 -22.53 -3.05
CA LEU A 60 4.20 -21.69 -1.86
C LEU A 60 4.77 -20.31 -2.17
N HIS A 61 3.98 -19.29 -1.86
CA HIS A 61 4.29 -17.88 -2.08
C HIS A 61 4.42 -17.18 -0.74
N PHE A 62 5.52 -16.46 -0.54
CA PHE A 62 5.89 -15.86 0.74
C PHE A 62 5.92 -14.35 0.65
N PHE A 63 5.24 -13.71 1.59
CA PHE A 63 5.26 -12.28 1.79
C PHE A 63 5.72 -11.96 3.22
N LYS A 64 6.13 -10.72 3.46
CA LYS A 64 6.46 -10.24 4.81
C LYS A 64 5.99 -8.81 5.00
N VAL A 65 5.57 -8.49 6.21
CA VAL A 65 5.22 -7.14 6.64
C VAL A 65 6.03 -6.82 7.88
N ARG A 66 6.66 -5.64 7.91
CA ARG A 66 7.32 -5.17 9.12
C ARG A 66 6.28 -4.53 10.03
N LEU A 67 6.18 -5.01 11.26
CA LEU A 67 5.30 -4.47 12.29
C LEU A 67 6.11 -4.04 13.51
N GLU A 68 5.59 -3.04 14.20
CA GLU A 68 5.99 -2.69 15.56
C GLU A 68 5.08 -3.36 16.60
N ARG A 69 5.62 -3.62 17.79
CA ARG A 69 4.84 -4.19 18.91
C ARG A 69 3.57 -3.37 19.16
N GLY A 70 2.43 -4.06 19.20
CA GLY A 70 1.12 -3.47 19.44
C GLY A 70 0.35 -3.07 18.17
N GLU A 71 0.98 -3.13 16.99
CA GLU A 71 0.27 -2.99 15.72
C GLU A 71 -0.56 -4.23 15.41
N THR A 72 -1.67 -4.06 14.70
CA THR A 72 -2.52 -5.17 14.25
C THR A 72 -2.35 -5.35 12.76
N LEU A 73 -1.94 -6.55 12.35
CA LEU A 73 -1.98 -6.97 10.95
C LEU A 73 -3.29 -7.69 10.70
N ILE A 74 -4.01 -7.25 9.68
CA ILE A 74 -5.15 -7.96 9.13
C ILE A 74 -4.85 -8.27 7.67
N VAL A 75 -4.93 -9.54 7.31
CA VAL A 75 -4.75 -9.98 5.92
C VAL A 75 -6.08 -10.47 5.38
N THR A 76 -6.43 -10.03 4.17
CA THR A 76 -7.63 -10.48 3.46
C THR A 76 -7.22 -11.05 2.12
N LEU A 77 -7.39 -12.35 1.93
CA LEU A 77 -7.11 -13.05 0.68
C LEU A 77 -8.40 -13.15 -0.14
N ARG A 78 -8.38 -12.56 -1.34
CA ARG A 78 -9.49 -12.64 -2.30
C ARG A 78 -9.03 -13.45 -3.50
N MET A 79 -9.85 -14.42 -3.88
CA MET A 79 -9.51 -15.39 -4.91
C MET A 79 -10.58 -15.39 -6.01
N PRO A 80 -10.22 -15.63 -7.28
CA PRO A 80 -11.19 -15.97 -8.32
C PRO A 80 -11.98 -17.24 -7.96
N VAL A 81 -13.19 -17.38 -8.50
CA VAL A 81 -14.19 -18.43 -8.13
C VAL A 81 -13.66 -19.87 -8.20
N ARG A 82 -12.62 -20.13 -8.99
CA ARG A 82 -12.09 -21.48 -9.25
C ARG A 82 -10.71 -21.71 -8.64
N GLU A 83 -10.16 -20.70 -7.96
CA GLU A 83 -8.85 -20.76 -7.31
C GLU A 83 -9.02 -21.05 -5.83
N ASP A 84 -8.13 -21.87 -5.29
CA ASP A 84 -8.16 -22.37 -3.93
C ASP A 84 -6.77 -22.21 -3.29
N PHE A 85 -6.58 -21.10 -2.60
CA PHE A 85 -5.38 -20.77 -1.86
C PHE A 85 -5.73 -20.62 -0.37
N ASP A 86 -4.97 -21.30 0.47
CA ASP A 86 -5.02 -21.14 1.91
C ASP A 86 -4.03 -20.05 2.35
N ILE A 87 -4.38 -19.30 3.39
CA ILE A 87 -3.47 -18.31 4.01
C ILE A 87 -2.92 -18.79 5.35
N ARG A 88 -1.64 -18.51 5.61
CA ARG A 88 -0.98 -18.74 6.91
C ARG A 88 -0.33 -17.45 7.36
N LEU A 89 -0.16 -17.31 8.66
CA LEU A 89 0.53 -16.15 9.25
C LEU A 89 1.51 -16.63 10.31
N PHE A 90 2.75 -16.20 10.18
CA PHE A 90 3.85 -16.57 11.05
C PHE A 90 4.45 -15.34 11.75
N GLY A 91 4.92 -15.55 12.97
CA GLY A 91 5.64 -14.53 13.73
C GLY A 91 7.09 -14.32 13.26
N PRO A 92 7.82 -13.38 13.88
CA PRO A 92 9.22 -13.15 13.56
C PRO A 92 10.13 -14.35 13.82
N ALA A 93 9.78 -15.19 14.80
CA ALA A 93 10.44 -16.46 15.07
C ALA A 93 10.01 -17.60 14.12
N ARG A 94 9.11 -17.32 13.16
CA ARG A 94 8.52 -18.26 12.18
C ARG A 94 7.63 -19.34 12.81
N ASP A 95 7.12 -19.09 14.00
CA ASP A 95 6.04 -19.85 14.60
C ASP A 95 4.71 -19.52 13.91
N LEU A 96 3.86 -20.53 13.69
CA LEU A 96 2.54 -20.33 13.10
C LEU A 96 1.62 -19.66 14.13
N LEU A 97 1.09 -18.49 13.80
CA LEU A 97 0.22 -17.70 14.65
C LEU A 97 -1.25 -17.89 14.29
N GLU A 98 -1.57 -17.94 13.00
CA GLU A 98 -2.95 -18.04 12.51
C GLU A 98 -2.99 -18.68 11.11
N PHE A 99 -4.13 -19.28 10.74
CA PHE A 99 -4.33 -19.81 9.39
C PHE A 99 -5.80 -19.73 8.94
N GLY A 100 -6.00 -19.53 7.64
CA GLY A 100 -7.28 -19.62 6.95
C GLY A 100 -7.29 -20.81 6.01
N ILE A 101 -8.40 -21.56 6.03
CA ILE A 101 -8.72 -22.60 5.05
C ILE A 101 -10.19 -22.42 4.69
N LYS A 102 -10.45 -22.07 3.45
CA LYS A 102 -11.79 -21.90 2.86
C LYS A 102 -11.85 -22.66 1.55
N LEU A 103 -13.07 -22.75 1.02
CA LEU A 103 -13.29 -23.33 -0.29
C LEU A 103 -12.91 -22.31 -1.36
N ALA A 104 -12.58 -22.83 -2.55
CA ALA A 104 -12.28 -22.04 -3.74
C ALA A 104 -13.21 -20.83 -3.94
N GLY A 105 -12.59 -19.68 -4.26
CA GLY A 105 -13.30 -18.43 -4.53
C GLY A 105 -13.89 -17.70 -3.32
N LEU A 106 -13.84 -18.29 -2.12
CA LEU A 106 -14.24 -17.59 -0.90
C LEU A 106 -13.13 -16.66 -0.43
N THR A 107 -13.52 -15.53 0.17
CA THR A 107 -12.57 -14.62 0.80
C THR A 107 -12.12 -15.17 2.15
N GLU A 108 -10.81 -15.20 2.37
CA GLU A 108 -10.23 -15.50 3.67
C GLU A 108 -9.80 -14.22 4.38
N ARG A 109 -9.92 -14.20 5.71
CA ARG A 109 -9.48 -13.08 6.53
C ARG A 109 -8.90 -13.60 7.84
N ILE A 110 -7.64 -13.29 8.09
CA ILE A 110 -6.92 -13.63 9.33
C ILE A 110 -6.26 -12.37 9.89
N GLY A 111 -5.87 -12.40 11.17
CA GLY A 111 -5.19 -11.27 11.75
C GLY A 111 -4.53 -11.57 13.09
N VAL A 112 -3.56 -10.72 13.45
CA VAL A 112 -2.80 -10.84 14.68
C VAL A 112 -2.46 -9.48 15.25
N LEU A 113 -2.40 -9.40 16.59
CA LEU A 113 -1.78 -8.29 17.30
C LEU A 113 -0.29 -8.61 17.48
N ALA A 114 0.60 -7.75 16.99
CA ALA A 114 2.04 -7.95 17.07
C ALA A 114 2.51 -7.94 18.53
N SER A 115 2.90 -9.10 19.05
CA SER A 115 3.46 -9.25 20.40
C SER A 115 4.91 -8.75 20.49
N GLU A 116 5.61 -8.59 19.37
CA GLU A 116 6.96 -8.06 19.26
C GLU A 116 7.17 -7.34 17.93
N SER A 117 8.18 -6.46 17.87
CA SER A 117 8.53 -5.78 16.61
C SER A 117 9.36 -6.71 15.73
N GLY A 118 9.08 -6.74 14.43
CA GLY A 118 9.80 -7.59 13.48
C GLY A 118 9.05 -7.82 12.18
N TYR A 119 9.56 -8.74 11.37
CA TYR A 119 8.84 -9.21 10.19
C TYR A 119 7.87 -10.32 10.57
N TYR A 120 6.61 -10.12 10.22
CA TYR A 120 5.58 -11.15 10.20
C TYR A 120 5.46 -11.66 8.77
N TYR A 121 5.24 -12.96 8.60
CA TYR A 121 5.27 -13.62 7.29
C TYR A 121 3.90 -14.18 6.95
N ILE A 122 3.50 -14.00 5.70
CA ILE A 122 2.28 -14.55 5.11
C ILE A 122 2.70 -15.64 4.14
#